data_AF-A0A7C2U3V2-F1
#
_entry.id   AF-A0A7C2U3V2-F1
#
_cell.length_a   1.000
_cell.length_b   1.000
_cell.length_c   1.000
_cell.angle_alpha   90.00
_cell.angle_beta   90.00
_cell.angle_gamma   90.00
#
_symmetry.space_group_name_H-M   'P 1'
#
loop_
_entity.id
_entity.type
_entity.pdbx_description
1 polymer ?
#
loop_
_entity_poly.entity_id
_entity_poly.type
_entity_poly.pdbx_seq_one_letter_code
_entity_poly.pdbx_strand_id
1 'polypeptide(L)'
;MKQISTFITILILLCPWLHFEANAQNKKSPALTPEYQSYLAHIAAANASLRLNETAEAKRWLAAAPVKYRNWEWRYLNARSDNSIATLPLSDSTPDEVHYSPDGKMLIAAMPDNSIRLFDAVSLQEIKRLAGHKNSVYAAKISSDGSRVVSCSRDSTIAIWNLSTGSMEWQAKGGGFGFADVDFSPDGKTAAYSSWYLKNRRVVGIVSLWDVATGKETWRTDFRDKPILDIRFSPDGKCLAAGTWGWRVGVWNLDKKDEPPISIPLIF
;
A
#
# COMPACT_ATOMS: atom_id res chain seq x y z
N MET A 1 5.68 33.85 0.66
CA MET A 1 5.10 32.87 1.61
C MET A 1 4.27 33.45 2.76
N LYS A 2 4.48 34.70 3.23
CA LYS A 2 3.66 35.29 4.32
C LYS A 2 2.27 35.82 3.91
N GLN A 3 2.01 36.11 2.63
CA GLN A 3 0.70 36.64 2.19
C GLN A 3 -0.40 35.57 2.01
N ILE A 4 -0.05 34.32 1.69
CA ILE A 4 -1.03 33.23 1.47
C ILE A 4 -1.62 32.75 2.82
N SER A 5 -0.81 32.75 3.89
CA SER A 5 -1.25 32.40 5.24
C SER A 5 -2.29 33.39 5.80
N THR A 6 -2.15 34.68 5.48
CA THR A 6 -3.04 35.73 6.00
C THR A 6 -4.39 35.73 5.25
N PHE A 7 -4.39 35.47 3.94
CA PHE A 7 -5.62 35.38 3.14
C PHE A 7 -6.52 34.21 3.57
N ILE A 8 -5.94 33.06 3.96
CA ILE A 8 -6.71 31.89 4.42
C ILE A 8 -7.20 32.08 5.88
N THR A 9 -6.46 32.83 6.70
CA THR A 9 -6.88 33.16 8.08
C THR A 9 -8.11 34.07 8.09
N ILE A 10 -8.23 34.99 7.13
CA ILE A 10 -9.41 35.85 6.94
C ILE A 10 -10.62 35.03 6.43
N LEU A 11 -10.39 34.04 5.54
CA LEU A 11 -11.44 33.13 5.08
C LEU A 11 -12.09 32.33 6.23
N ILE A 12 -11.34 32.00 7.29
CA ILE A 12 -11.80 31.17 8.41
C ILE A 12 -12.49 32.00 9.51
N LEU A 13 -12.13 33.27 9.70
CA LEU A 13 -12.87 34.19 10.58
C LEU A 13 -14.20 34.66 9.95
N LEU A 14 -14.32 34.57 8.63
CA LEU A 14 -15.57 34.75 7.88
C LEU A 14 -16.36 33.44 7.72
N CYS A 15 -16.01 32.35 8.42
CA CYS A 15 -16.61 31.02 8.21
C CYS A 15 -18.15 30.94 8.22
N PRO A 16 -18.91 31.72 9.01
CA PRO A 16 -20.37 31.73 8.86
C PRO A 16 -20.84 32.30 7.51
N TRP A 17 -20.09 33.24 6.96
CA TRP A 17 -20.39 33.99 5.73
C TRP A 17 -19.93 33.26 4.46
N LEU A 18 -18.74 32.65 4.48
CA LEU A 18 -18.25 31.83 3.36
C LEU A 18 -18.93 30.46 3.26
N HIS A 19 -19.44 29.90 4.36
CA HIS A 19 -20.39 28.77 4.29
C HIS A 19 -21.70 29.16 3.58
N PHE A 20 -22.06 30.44 3.59
CA PHE A 20 -23.25 30.96 2.92
C PHE A 20 -23.05 31.08 1.41
N GLU A 21 -21.87 31.52 0.95
CA GLU A 21 -21.59 31.69 -0.49
C GLU A 21 -21.19 30.38 -1.20
N ALA A 22 -20.40 29.50 -0.57
CA ALA A 22 -19.97 28.25 -1.23
C ALA A 22 -21.12 27.23 -1.38
N ASN A 23 -22.08 27.22 -0.45
CA ASN A 23 -23.33 26.44 -0.60
C ASN A 23 -24.37 27.15 -1.49
N ALA A 24 -24.18 28.41 -1.85
CA ALA A 24 -25.10 29.11 -2.76
C ALA A 24 -25.01 28.59 -4.20
N GLN A 25 -23.88 28.02 -4.60
CA GLN A 25 -23.74 27.39 -5.93
C GLN A 25 -24.33 25.99 -6.02
N ASN A 26 -24.63 25.33 -4.89
CA ASN A 26 -25.30 24.02 -4.86
C ASN A 26 -26.32 23.96 -3.71
N LYS A 27 -27.56 24.37 -4.02
CA LYS A 27 -28.82 24.07 -3.30
C LYS A 27 -28.75 24.05 -1.76
N LYS A 28 -29.18 25.18 -1.16
CA LYS A 28 -29.60 25.37 0.25
C LYS A 28 -28.58 24.86 1.29
N SER A 29 -27.87 25.80 1.92
CA SER A 29 -27.23 25.57 3.22
C SER A 29 -28.21 24.82 4.13
N PRO A 30 -27.80 23.71 4.76
CA PRO A 30 -28.68 22.99 5.67
C PRO A 30 -29.16 23.97 6.74
N ALA A 31 -30.43 23.87 7.12
CA ALA A 31 -30.96 24.65 8.24
C ALA A 31 -30.02 24.48 9.44
N LEU A 32 -29.83 25.55 10.22
CA LEU A 32 -29.06 25.59 11.47
C LEU A 32 -29.74 24.73 12.55
N THR A 33 -29.86 23.45 12.27
CA THR A 33 -30.30 22.43 13.20
C THR A 33 -29.26 22.32 14.32
N PRO A 34 -29.69 21.96 15.54
CA PRO A 34 -28.74 21.71 16.64
C PRO A 34 -27.63 20.72 16.27
N GLU A 35 -27.94 19.74 15.43
CA GLU A 35 -26.99 18.73 14.96
C GLU A 35 -25.96 19.31 13.98
N TYR A 36 -26.35 20.23 13.09
CA TYR A 36 -25.40 20.89 12.19
C TYR A 36 -24.53 21.91 12.95
N GLN A 37 -25.10 22.62 13.93
CA GLN A 37 -24.34 23.48 14.84
C GLN A 37 -23.31 22.66 15.66
N SER A 38 -23.72 21.49 16.14
CA SER A 38 -22.82 20.54 16.79
C SER A 38 -21.68 20.13 15.86
N TYR A 39 -21.96 19.80 14.59
CA TYR A 39 -20.92 19.51 13.60
C TYR A 39 -19.91 20.65 13.46
N LEU A 40 -20.37 21.89 13.26
CA LEU A 40 -19.49 23.05 13.12
C LEU A 40 -18.63 23.27 14.37
N ALA A 41 -19.19 23.06 15.57
CA ALA A 41 -18.44 23.16 16.82
C ALA A 41 -17.32 22.11 16.91
N HIS A 42 -17.58 20.86 16.51
CA HIS A 42 -16.56 19.80 16.48
C HIS A 42 -15.44 20.11 15.47
N ILE A 43 -15.78 20.63 14.28
CA ILE A 43 -14.79 21.04 13.27
C ILE A 43 -13.92 22.19 13.79
N ALA A 44 -14.54 23.19 14.42
CA ALA A 44 -13.82 24.32 15.01
C ALA A 44 -12.88 23.87 16.15
N ALA A 45 -13.37 23.01 17.05
CA ALA A 45 -12.59 22.45 18.15
C ALA A 45 -11.40 21.60 17.64
N ALA A 46 -11.63 20.72 16.66
CA ALA A 46 -10.57 19.94 16.04
C ALA A 46 -9.48 20.82 15.41
N ASN A 47 -9.86 21.87 14.70
CA ASN A 47 -8.92 22.81 14.11
C ASN A 47 -8.14 23.60 15.19
N ALA A 48 -8.78 23.96 16.31
CA ALA A 48 -8.12 24.61 17.43
C ALA A 48 -7.10 23.68 18.10
N SER A 49 -7.47 22.41 18.37
CA SER A 49 -6.54 21.40 18.90
C SER A 49 -5.33 21.19 17.97
N LEU A 50 -5.53 21.13 16.66
CA LEU A 50 -4.41 21.03 15.71
C LEU A 50 -3.48 22.25 15.74
N ARG A 51 -4.00 23.46 15.98
CA ARG A 51 -3.16 24.67 16.15
C ARG A 51 -2.31 24.62 17.41
N LEU A 52 -2.74 23.86 18.42
CA LEU A 52 -2.01 23.58 19.65
C LEU A 52 -1.14 22.32 19.56
N ASN A 53 -1.06 21.68 18.39
CA ASN A 53 -0.36 20.41 18.16
C ASN A 53 -0.93 19.22 18.98
N GLU A 54 -2.22 19.28 19.35
CA GLU A 54 -2.94 18.25 20.11
C GLU A 54 -3.69 17.30 19.15
N THR A 55 -2.94 16.50 18.38
CA THR A 55 -3.52 15.68 17.32
C THR A 55 -4.50 14.60 17.81
N ALA A 56 -4.25 14.05 19.01
CA ALA A 56 -5.16 13.09 19.66
C ALA A 56 -6.51 13.72 20.02
N GLU A 57 -6.50 14.96 20.52
CA GLU A 57 -7.72 15.69 20.87
C GLU A 57 -8.48 16.12 19.60
N ALA A 58 -7.75 16.56 18.56
CA ALA A 58 -8.35 16.82 17.26
C ALA A 58 -9.07 15.59 16.69
N LYS A 59 -8.46 14.40 16.81
CA LYS A 59 -9.10 13.12 16.41
C LYS A 59 -10.36 12.83 17.21
N ARG A 60 -10.37 13.10 18.53
CA ARG A 60 -11.58 12.91 19.36
C ARG A 60 -12.73 13.79 18.88
N TRP A 61 -12.46 15.08 18.63
CA TRP A 61 -13.46 16.00 18.08
C TRP A 61 -13.97 15.55 16.71
N LEU A 62 -13.08 15.12 15.80
CA LEU A 62 -13.46 14.63 14.48
C LEU A 62 -14.25 13.31 14.56
N ALA A 63 -13.93 12.41 15.48
CA ALA A 63 -14.65 11.16 15.68
C ALA A 63 -16.07 11.41 16.22
N ALA A 64 -16.25 12.38 17.11
CA ALA A 64 -17.53 12.78 17.68
C ALA A 64 -18.40 13.62 16.72
N ALA A 65 -17.81 14.21 15.67
CA ALA A 65 -18.54 15.00 14.68
C ALA A 65 -19.63 14.15 13.97
N PRO A 66 -20.88 14.65 13.85
CA PRO A 66 -21.99 13.92 13.20
C PRO A 66 -21.66 13.47 11.76
N VAL A 67 -21.75 12.15 11.52
CA VAL A 67 -21.31 11.52 10.25
C VAL A 67 -22.01 12.10 9.03
N LYS A 68 -23.32 12.39 9.12
CA LYS A 68 -24.13 12.89 8.01
C LYS A 68 -23.68 14.22 7.41
N TYR A 69 -22.88 15.00 8.15
CA TYR A 69 -22.40 16.33 7.72
C TYR A 69 -20.92 16.35 7.37
N ARG A 70 -20.19 15.24 7.53
CA ARG A 70 -18.75 15.17 7.25
C ARG A 70 -18.48 15.43 5.78
N ASN A 71 -17.72 16.48 5.48
CA ASN A 71 -17.35 16.84 4.12
C ASN A 71 -15.85 17.17 4.04
N TRP A 72 -15.45 18.06 3.13
CA TRP A 72 -14.06 18.39 2.85
C TRP A 72 -13.32 18.93 4.08
N GLU A 73 -13.97 19.71 4.97
CA GLU A 73 -13.35 20.25 6.18
C GLU A 73 -12.94 19.11 7.13
N TRP A 74 -13.87 18.18 7.34
CA TRP A 74 -13.63 16.99 8.16
C TRP A 74 -12.49 16.16 7.56
N ARG A 75 -12.51 15.90 6.25
CA ARG A 75 -11.46 15.14 5.55
C ARG A 75 -10.10 15.82 5.68
N TYR A 76 -10.04 17.13 5.51
CA TYR A 76 -8.82 17.92 5.62
C TYR A 76 -8.24 17.87 7.04
N LEU A 77 -9.06 18.11 8.06
CA LEU A 77 -8.62 18.06 9.46
C LEU A 77 -8.27 16.63 9.91
N ASN A 78 -8.99 15.62 9.41
CA ASN A 78 -8.70 14.21 9.70
C ASN A 78 -7.38 13.74 9.08
N ALA A 79 -7.04 14.21 7.89
CA ALA A 79 -5.72 13.99 7.31
C ALA A 79 -4.63 14.70 8.13
N ARG A 80 -4.87 15.95 8.56
CA ARG A 80 -3.90 16.69 9.40
C ARG A 80 -3.74 16.13 10.82
N SER A 81 -4.69 15.32 11.28
CA SER A 81 -4.64 14.67 12.59
C SER A 81 -4.18 13.22 12.51
N ASP A 82 -3.66 12.76 11.36
CA ASP A 82 -3.35 11.36 11.08
C ASP A 82 -2.34 10.71 12.04
N ASN A 83 -1.66 11.48 12.90
CA ASN A 83 -0.60 11.06 13.81
C ASN A 83 0.59 10.41 13.07
N SER A 84 0.76 10.70 11.78
CA SER A 84 2.00 10.37 11.10
C SER A 84 3.14 11.10 11.82
N ILE A 85 4.08 10.33 12.35
CA ILE A 85 5.23 10.89 13.07
C ILE A 85 6.26 11.50 12.11
N ALA A 86 6.19 11.12 10.84
CA ALA A 86 7.00 11.65 9.75
C ALA A 86 6.34 11.35 8.40
N THR A 87 6.69 12.12 7.38
CA THR A 87 6.31 11.87 5.98
C THR A 87 7.58 11.84 5.15
N LEU A 88 7.72 10.82 4.30
CA LEU A 88 8.78 10.70 3.33
C LEU A 88 8.31 11.29 1.98
N PRO A 89 8.75 12.49 1.59
CA PRO A 89 8.38 13.05 0.29
C PRO A 89 9.11 12.30 -0.83
N LEU A 90 8.40 11.44 -1.55
CA LEU A 90 8.89 10.81 -2.77
C LEU A 90 8.60 11.79 -3.92
N SER A 91 9.66 12.25 -4.59
CA SER A 91 9.62 13.46 -5.43
C SER A 91 8.63 13.41 -6.59
N ASP A 92 8.25 12.23 -7.11
CA ASP A 92 7.58 12.15 -8.43
C ASP A 92 6.53 11.03 -8.61
N SER A 93 6.24 10.20 -7.60
CA SER A 93 5.17 9.20 -7.68
C SER A 93 4.92 8.50 -6.34
N THR A 94 3.74 7.88 -6.21
CA THR A 94 3.40 7.02 -5.08
C THR A 94 3.90 5.60 -5.31
N PRO A 95 4.57 4.96 -4.33
CA PRO A 95 4.96 3.57 -4.45
C PRO A 95 3.72 2.68 -4.57
N ASP A 96 3.83 1.59 -5.33
CA ASP A 96 2.76 0.59 -5.41
C ASP A 96 2.71 -0.22 -4.11
N GLU A 97 3.87 -0.54 -3.51
CA GLU A 97 3.98 -1.18 -2.21
C GLU A 97 5.17 -0.66 -1.39
N VAL A 98 5.04 -0.79 -0.06
CA VAL A 98 6.10 -0.52 0.91
C VAL A 98 6.19 -1.63 1.96
N HIS A 99 7.40 -1.98 2.36
CA HIS A 99 7.65 -2.99 3.40
C HIS A 99 8.80 -2.56 4.33
N TYR A 100 8.82 -3.09 5.55
CA TYR A 100 10.00 -3.01 6.42
C TYR A 100 10.97 -4.15 6.09
N SER A 101 12.26 -3.93 6.33
CA SER A 101 13.20 -5.04 6.50
C SER A 101 12.80 -5.88 7.72
N PRO A 102 13.16 -7.18 7.76
CA PRO A 102 12.87 -8.04 8.91
C PRO A 102 13.40 -7.52 10.25
N ASP A 103 14.52 -6.80 10.24
CA ASP A 103 15.10 -6.18 11.43
C ASP A 103 14.54 -4.78 11.75
N GLY A 104 13.60 -4.29 10.92
CA GLY A 104 12.91 -3.01 11.08
C GLY A 104 13.77 -1.77 10.79
N LYS A 105 15.03 -1.92 10.36
CA LYS A 105 15.96 -0.80 10.17
C LYS A 105 15.84 -0.12 8.81
N MET A 106 15.23 -0.78 7.84
CA MET A 106 15.08 -0.25 6.50
C MET A 106 13.61 -0.27 6.08
N LEU A 107 13.23 0.70 5.26
CA LEU A 107 12.01 0.68 4.47
C LEU A 107 12.38 0.42 3.02
N ILE A 108 11.61 -0.43 2.35
CA ILE A 108 11.70 -0.66 0.91
C ILE A 108 10.42 -0.19 0.25
N ALA A 109 10.55 0.51 -0.88
CA ALA A 109 9.44 1.04 -1.66
C ALA A 109 9.58 0.62 -3.12
N ALA A 110 8.53 -0.01 -3.66
CA ALA A 110 8.43 -0.39 -5.06
C ALA A 110 7.84 0.78 -5.86
N MET A 111 8.62 1.36 -6.78
CA MET A 111 8.29 2.66 -7.37
C MET A 111 7.78 2.55 -8.82
N PRO A 112 6.87 3.46 -9.22
CA PRO A 112 6.44 3.60 -10.61
C PRO A 112 7.54 4.04 -11.58
N ASP A 113 8.63 4.64 -11.08
CA ASP A 113 9.80 5.07 -11.87
C ASP A 113 10.76 3.93 -12.26
N ASN A 114 10.28 2.68 -12.16
CA ASN A 114 10.99 1.44 -12.47
C ASN A 114 12.13 1.11 -11.48
N SER A 115 12.21 1.81 -10.36
CA SER A 115 13.21 1.56 -9.32
C SER A 115 12.61 0.94 -8.06
N ILE A 116 13.49 0.36 -7.26
CA ILE A 116 13.22 -0.01 -5.88
C ILE A 116 14.05 0.92 -5.02
N ARG A 117 13.42 1.64 -4.10
CA ARG A 117 14.11 2.60 -3.24
C ARG A 117 14.14 2.08 -1.82
N LEU A 118 15.29 2.25 -1.16
CA LEU A 118 15.50 1.86 0.21
C LEU A 118 15.81 3.08 1.06
N PHE A 119 15.20 3.12 2.24
CA PHE A 119 15.33 4.20 3.19
C PHE A 119 15.77 3.65 4.53
N ASP A 120 16.56 4.42 5.27
CA ASP A 120 16.76 4.17 6.69
C ASP A 120 15.44 4.45 7.44
N ALA A 121 14.99 3.51 8.27
CA ALA A 121 13.67 3.57 8.89
C ALA A 121 13.53 4.68 9.95
N VAL A 122 14.64 5.21 10.46
CA VAL A 122 14.66 6.22 11.53
C VAL A 122 14.78 7.62 10.95
N SER A 123 15.79 7.83 10.12
CA SER A 123 16.08 9.12 9.48
C SER A 123 15.23 9.39 8.25
N LEU A 124 14.63 8.35 7.67
CA LEU A 124 13.87 8.39 6.41
C LEU A 124 14.69 8.93 5.23
N GLN A 125 16.02 8.83 5.29
CA GLN A 125 16.87 9.19 4.16
C GLN A 125 16.95 8.03 3.17
N GLU A 126 16.92 8.33 1.86
CA GLU A 126 17.16 7.33 0.82
C GLU A 126 18.63 6.88 0.91
N ILE A 127 18.84 5.60 1.22
CA ILE A 127 20.17 5.00 1.40
C ILE A 127 20.62 4.18 0.19
N LYS A 128 19.68 3.71 -0.64
CA LYS A 128 19.99 2.95 -1.85
C LYS A 128 18.84 2.99 -2.85
N ARG A 129 19.19 2.92 -4.14
CA ARG A 129 18.26 2.75 -5.25
C ARG A 129 18.70 1.57 -6.12
N LEU A 130 17.80 0.62 -6.35
CA LEU A 130 18.01 -0.50 -7.26
C LEU A 130 17.27 -0.19 -8.56
N ALA A 131 18.01 -0.05 -9.66
CA ALA A 131 17.47 0.26 -10.97
C ALA A 131 17.79 -0.87 -11.96
N GLY A 132 16.82 -1.22 -12.80
CA GLY A 132 17.00 -2.26 -13.83
C GLY A 132 15.70 -2.83 -14.39
N HIS A 133 14.57 -2.69 -13.68
CA HIS A 133 13.26 -2.95 -14.25
C HIS A 133 12.97 -1.98 -15.41
N LYS A 134 12.15 -2.44 -16.36
CA LYS A 134 11.80 -1.66 -17.56
C LYS A 134 10.45 -0.95 -17.46
N ASN A 135 9.75 -1.15 -16.35
CA ASN A 135 8.44 -0.57 -16.08
C ASN A 135 8.20 -0.54 -14.56
N SER A 136 7.09 0.05 -14.12
CA SER A 136 6.73 0.23 -12.71
C SER A 136 6.92 -1.05 -11.90
N VAL A 137 7.54 -0.93 -10.72
CA VAL A 137 7.73 -2.05 -9.81
C VAL A 137 6.50 -2.13 -8.92
N TYR A 138 5.83 -3.27 -8.92
CA TYR A 138 4.60 -3.47 -8.15
C TYR A 138 4.87 -3.81 -6.70
N ALA A 139 5.82 -4.72 -6.46
CA ALA A 139 6.17 -5.16 -5.12
C ALA A 139 7.67 -5.44 -5.03
N ALA A 140 8.21 -5.22 -3.83
CA ALA A 140 9.58 -5.56 -3.49
C ALA A 140 9.70 -5.91 -2.01
N LYS A 141 10.47 -6.95 -1.69
CA LYS A 141 10.69 -7.41 -0.32
C LYS A 141 12.14 -7.79 -0.05
N ILE A 142 12.56 -7.61 1.20
CA ILE A 142 13.89 -8.00 1.68
C ILE A 142 13.81 -9.43 2.25
N SER A 143 14.81 -10.27 1.96
CA SER A 143 14.92 -11.62 2.51
C SER A 143 15.11 -11.60 4.04
N SER A 144 14.77 -12.69 4.73
CA SER A 144 14.84 -12.79 6.20
C SER A 144 16.24 -12.52 6.78
N ASP A 145 17.30 -12.85 6.03
CA ASP A 145 18.70 -12.58 6.36
C ASP A 145 19.17 -11.16 6.01
N GLY A 146 18.32 -10.34 5.38
CA GLY A 146 18.63 -8.98 4.96
C GLY A 146 19.58 -8.87 3.76
N SER A 147 19.92 -9.98 3.09
CA SER A 147 20.99 -9.99 2.07
C SER A 147 20.50 -9.75 0.65
N ARG A 148 19.22 -10.02 0.36
CA ARG A 148 18.63 -9.96 -0.98
C ARG A 148 17.31 -9.21 -1.00
N VAL A 149 16.93 -8.75 -2.19
CA VAL A 149 15.60 -8.24 -2.48
C VAL A 149 14.98 -9.11 -3.58
N VAL A 150 13.70 -9.45 -3.43
CA VAL A 150 12.85 -9.95 -4.52
C VAL A 150 11.94 -8.83 -4.98
N SER A 151 11.71 -8.74 -6.29
CA SER A 151 10.78 -7.77 -6.85
C SER A 151 10.01 -8.30 -8.04
N CYS A 152 8.85 -7.70 -8.29
CA CYS A 152 8.10 -7.89 -9.53
C CYS A 152 7.68 -6.57 -10.17
N SER A 153 7.58 -6.57 -11.48
CA SER A 153 7.29 -5.36 -12.26
C SER A 153 6.24 -5.58 -13.33
N ARG A 154 5.62 -4.47 -13.74
CA ARG A 154 4.78 -4.35 -14.93
C ARG A 154 5.46 -4.80 -16.22
N ASP A 155 6.79 -4.87 -16.25
CA ASP A 155 7.55 -5.49 -17.33
C ASP A 155 7.40 -7.04 -17.42
N SER A 156 6.55 -7.62 -16.55
CA SER A 156 6.22 -9.05 -16.48
C SER A 156 7.40 -9.92 -16.05
N THR A 157 8.28 -9.36 -15.22
CA THR A 157 9.44 -10.07 -14.67
C THR A 157 9.38 -10.16 -13.14
N ILE A 158 10.03 -11.21 -12.64
CA ILE A 158 10.53 -11.32 -11.27
C ILE A 158 12.05 -11.15 -11.31
N ALA A 159 12.61 -10.48 -10.31
CA ALA A 159 14.05 -10.30 -10.17
C ALA A 159 14.52 -10.54 -8.73
N ILE A 160 15.76 -11.00 -8.58
CA ILE A 160 16.49 -11.01 -7.32
C ILE A 160 17.67 -10.05 -7.42
N TRP A 161 17.87 -9.30 -6.35
CA TRP A 161 18.91 -8.31 -6.22
C TRP A 161 19.79 -8.65 -5.03
N ASN A 162 21.08 -8.44 -5.20
CA ASN A 162 22.02 -8.46 -4.09
C ASN A 162 21.95 -7.11 -3.37
N LEU A 163 21.55 -7.10 -2.10
CA LEU A 163 21.35 -5.85 -1.40
C LEU A 163 22.66 -5.12 -1.10
N SER A 164 23.75 -5.86 -0.84
CA SER A 164 25.06 -5.28 -0.56
C SER A 164 25.63 -4.54 -1.77
N THR A 165 25.64 -5.16 -2.95
CA THR A 165 26.21 -4.57 -4.17
C THR A 165 25.22 -3.68 -4.92
N GLY A 166 23.92 -3.82 -4.64
CA GLY A 166 22.83 -3.16 -5.36
C GLY A 166 22.63 -3.69 -6.79
N SER A 167 23.28 -4.80 -7.15
CA SER A 167 23.21 -5.38 -8.49
C SER A 167 22.08 -6.40 -8.59
N MET A 168 21.44 -6.47 -9.76
CA MET A 168 20.50 -7.54 -10.08
C MET A 168 21.27 -8.85 -10.29
N GLU A 169 20.98 -9.88 -9.49
CA GLU A 169 21.62 -11.20 -9.62
C GLU A 169 21.00 -11.97 -10.78
N TRP A 170 19.68 -11.93 -10.90
CA TRP A 170 18.95 -12.49 -12.04
C TRP A 170 17.60 -11.83 -12.23
N GLN A 171 17.07 -11.98 -13.45
CA GLN A 171 15.73 -11.59 -13.83
C GLN A 171 15.13 -12.66 -14.75
N ALA A 172 13.87 -13.03 -14.50
CA ALA A 172 13.17 -14.03 -15.29
C ALA A 172 11.76 -13.58 -15.65
N LYS A 173 11.24 -14.09 -16.78
CA LYS A 173 9.85 -13.90 -17.16
C LYS A 173 8.97 -14.86 -16.36
N GLY A 174 8.16 -14.32 -15.45
CA GLY A 174 7.20 -15.12 -14.67
C GLY A 174 5.97 -15.57 -15.49
N GLY A 175 5.78 -14.97 -16.65
CA GLY A 175 4.60 -15.17 -17.48
C GLY A 175 3.38 -14.41 -16.93
N GLY A 176 2.54 -13.92 -17.83
CA GLY A 176 1.39 -13.07 -17.49
C GLY A 176 1.63 -11.58 -17.70
N PHE A 177 0.62 -10.78 -17.37
CA PHE A 177 0.58 -9.34 -17.51
C PHE A 177 -0.05 -8.71 -16.26
N GLY A 178 0.33 -7.48 -15.93
CA GLY A 178 -0.36 -6.66 -14.92
C GLY A 178 0.02 -6.95 -13.47
N PHE A 179 -0.87 -6.56 -12.54
CA PHE A 179 -0.68 -6.63 -11.08
C PHE A 179 -0.08 -7.96 -10.62
N ALA A 180 0.97 -7.85 -9.82
CA ALA A 180 1.78 -8.94 -9.32
C ALA A 180 2.30 -8.59 -7.94
N ASP A 181 2.55 -9.61 -7.13
CA ASP A 181 3.20 -9.50 -5.83
C ASP A 181 4.22 -10.64 -5.66
N VAL A 182 5.15 -10.45 -4.74
CA VAL A 182 6.25 -11.37 -4.44
C VAL A 182 6.42 -11.57 -2.94
N ASP A 183 6.93 -12.74 -2.56
CA ASP A 183 7.33 -13.02 -1.19
C ASP A 183 8.53 -13.96 -1.12
N PHE A 184 9.29 -13.89 -0.03
CA PHE A 184 10.31 -14.88 0.28
C PHE A 184 9.75 -15.96 1.20
N SER A 185 10.19 -17.21 1.01
CA SER A 185 10.05 -18.22 2.03
C SER A 185 10.82 -17.78 3.29
N PRO A 186 10.43 -18.24 4.49
CA PRO A 186 11.09 -17.84 5.74
C PRO A 186 12.60 -18.14 5.77
N ASP A 187 13.04 -19.19 5.07
CA ASP A 187 14.45 -19.57 4.93
C ASP A 187 15.20 -18.81 3.82
N GLY A 188 14.51 -17.95 3.08
CA GLY A 188 15.06 -17.11 2.00
C GLY A 188 15.44 -17.86 0.72
N LYS A 189 15.21 -19.18 0.62
CA LYS A 189 15.66 -20.00 -0.51
C LYS A 189 14.68 -20.03 -1.68
N THR A 190 13.40 -19.77 -1.40
CA THR A 190 12.33 -19.78 -2.39
C THR A 190 11.70 -18.41 -2.47
N ALA A 191 11.42 -17.94 -3.68
CA ALA A 191 10.60 -16.76 -3.92
C ALA A 191 9.26 -17.19 -4.51
N ALA A 192 8.18 -16.66 -3.96
CA ALA A 192 6.85 -16.77 -4.54
C ALA A 192 6.60 -15.56 -5.45
N TYR A 193 5.90 -15.82 -6.55
CA TYR A 193 5.48 -14.83 -7.53
C TYR A 193 4.02 -15.06 -7.87
N SER A 194 3.25 -13.98 -7.85
CA SER A 194 1.88 -13.99 -8.35
C SER A 194 1.76 -13.14 -9.61
N SER A 195 0.96 -13.62 -10.57
CA SER A 195 0.60 -12.86 -11.76
C SER A 195 -0.72 -13.35 -12.33
N TRP A 196 -1.08 -12.93 -13.53
CA TRP A 196 -2.23 -13.46 -14.25
C TRP A 196 -2.08 -13.31 -15.75
N TYR A 197 -2.84 -14.08 -16.52
CA TYR A 197 -2.91 -13.96 -17.98
C TYR A 197 -4.34 -14.15 -18.49
N LEU A 198 -4.56 -13.84 -19.77
CA LEU A 198 -5.83 -14.06 -20.43
C LEU A 198 -5.82 -15.39 -21.21
N LYS A 199 -6.80 -16.24 -20.92
CA LYS A 199 -7.08 -17.47 -21.67
C LYS A 199 -8.55 -17.48 -22.07
N ASN A 200 -8.84 -17.47 -23.36
CA ASN A 200 -10.22 -17.44 -23.89
C ASN A 200 -11.08 -16.33 -23.26
N ARG A 201 -10.54 -15.09 -23.19
CA ARG A 201 -11.16 -13.91 -22.54
C ARG A 201 -11.45 -14.07 -21.04
N ARG A 202 -10.92 -15.09 -20.38
CA ARG A 202 -10.97 -15.27 -18.93
C ARG A 202 -9.61 -14.96 -18.32
N VAL A 203 -9.62 -14.29 -17.17
CA VAL A 203 -8.41 -14.08 -16.38
C VAL A 203 -8.09 -15.36 -15.61
N VAL A 204 -6.85 -15.82 -15.74
CA VAL A 204 -6.27 -16.94 -15.02
C VAL A 204 -5.14 -16.41 -14.16
N GLY A 205 -5.25 -16.56 -12.84
CA GLY A 205 -4.18 -16.25 -11.91
C GLY A 205 -3.06 -17.29 -12.02
N ILE A 206 -1.83 -16.85 -11.83
CA ILE A 206 -0.64 -17.69 -11.79
C ILE A 206 -0.03 -17.54 -10.41
N VAL A 207 0.28 -18.67 -9.79
CA VAL A 207 1.18 -18.72 -8.65
C VAL A 207 2.39 -19.54 -9.07
N SER A 208 3.59 -19.02 -8.90
CA SER A 208 4.82 -19.77 -9.14
C SER A 208 5.85 -19.59 -8.02
N LEU A 209 6.70 -20.59 -7.89
CA LEU A 209 7.81 -20.65 -6.94
C LEU A 209 9.12 -20.73 -7.69
N TRP A 210 10.10 -19.97 -7.22
CA TRP A 210 11.38 -19.76 -7.86
C TRP A 210 12.49 -20.07 -6.88
N ASP A 211 13.50 -20.81 -7.34
CA ASP A 211 14.74 -20.99 -6.57
C ASP A 211 15.53 -19.67 -6.58
N VAL A 212 15.80 -19.13 -5.40
CA VAL A 212 16.40 -17.79 -5.23
C VAL A 212 17.86 -17.75 -5.70
N ALA A 213 18.58 -18.86 -5.61
CA ALA A 213 19.99 -18.91 -5.99
C ALA A 213 20.17 -18.98 -7.52
N THR A 214 19.27 -19.68 -8.21
CA THR A 214 19.43 -20.00 -9.64
C THR A 214 18.47 -19.23 -10.55
N GLY A 215 17.39 -18.65 -10.02
CA GLY A 215 16.35 -18.01 -10.81
C GLY A 215 15.51 -18.99 -11.63
N LYS A 216 15.53 -20.28 -11.28
CA LYS A 216 14.75 -21.32 -11.96
C LYS A 216 13.36 -21.44 -11.34
N GLU A 217 12.32 -21.45 -12.19
CA GLU A 217 10.96 -21.83 -11.77
C GLU A 217 10.95 -23.29 -11.32
N THR A 218 10.56 -23.54 -10.07
CA THR A 218 10.52 -24.88 -9.46
C THR A 218 9.10 -25.45 -9.39
N TRP A 219 8.10 -24.59 -9.36
CA TRP A 219 6.70 -24.98 -9.32
C TRP A 219 5.80 -23.86 -9.84
N ARG A 220 4.66 -24.24 -10.41
CA ARG A 220 3.65 -23.32 -10.93
C ARG A 220 2.27 -23.96 -10.90
N THR A 221 1.25 -23.16 -10.61
CA THR A 221 -0.14 -23.54 -10.78
C THR A 221 -0.96 -22.40 -11.39
N ASP A 222 -1.96 -22.78 -12.18
CA ASP A 222 -3.02 -21.87 -12.61
C ASP A 222 -4.10 -21.83 -11.52
N PHE A 223 -4.27 -20.68 -10.89
CA PHE A 223 -5.37 -20.41 -9.99
C PHE A 223 -6.53 -19.77 -10.78
N ARG A 224 -7.62 -20.52 -10.94
CA ARG A 224 -8.78 -20.06 -11.71
C ARG A 224 -9.52 -18.96 -10.92
N ASP A 225 -10.13 -18.05 -11.67
CA ASP A 225 -11.05 -16.98 -11.21
C ASP A 225 -10.41 -15.69 -10.65
N LYS A 226 -9.92 -14.81 -11.55
CA LYS A 226 -9.53 -13.39 -11.36
C LYS A 226 -8.03 -13.17 -11.05
N PRO A 227 -7.51 -11.92 -11.21
CA PRO A 227 -6.14 -11.58 -10.83
C PRO A 227 -5.85 -11.90 -9.37
N ILE A 228 -4.62 -12.37 -9.12
CA ILE A 228 -4.04 -12.46 -7.78
C ILE A 228 -3.49 -11.09 -7.42
N LEU A 229 -3.72 -10.67 -6.18
CA LEU A 229 -3.29 -9.37 -5.67
C LEU A 229 -2.09 -9.46 -4.74
N ASP A 230 -2.07 -10.47 -3.89
CA ASP A 230 -1.16 -10.58 -2.76
C ASP A 230 -0.82 -12.05 -2.57
N ILE A 231 0.41 -12.33 -2.20
CA ILE A 231 0.93 -13.68 -1.99
C ILE A 231 1.83 -13.72 -0.76
N ARG A 232 1.59 -14.65 0.16
CA ARG A 232 2.35 -14.74 1.41
C ARG A 232 2.66 -16.18 1.81
N PHE A 233 3.91 -16.42 2.18
CA PHE A 233 4.28 -17.67 2.85
C PHE A 233 3.76 -17.69 4.28
N SER A 234 3.42 -18.87 4.78
CA SER A 234 3.26 -19.06 6.23
C SER A 234 4.61 -18.89 6.94
N PRO A 235 4.62 -18.50 8.22
CA PRO A 235 5.86 -18.32 8.98
C PRO A 235 6.73 -19.59 9.09
N ASP A 236 6.12 -20.77 8.99
CA ASP A 236 6.82 -22.06 8.97
C ASP A 236 7.25 -22.51 7.56
N GLY A 237 6.89 -21.76 6.52
CA GLY A 237 7.23 -22.03 5.12
C GLY A 237 6.48 -23.20 4.49
N LYS A 238 5.52 -23.81 5.18
CA LYS A 238 4.78 -25.00 4.69
C LYS A 238 3.58 -24.67 3.84
N CYS A 239 3.04 -23.46 3.96
CA CYS A 239 1.88 -23.02 3.21
C CYS A 239 2.19 -21.75 2.42
N LEU A 240 1.44 -21.57 1.34
CA LEU A 240 1.39 -20.36 0.56
C LEU A 240 -0.06 -19.91 0.46
N ALA A 241 -0.33 -18.64 0.76
CA ALA A 241 -1.65 -18.03 0.63
C ALA A 241 -1.63 -17.00 -0.49
N ALA A 242 -2.69 -16.93 -1.30
CA ALA A 242 -2.83 -15.91 -2.33
C ALA A 242 -4.26 -15.34 -2.35
N GLY A 243 -4.38 -14.02 -2.26
CA GLY A 243 -5.67 -13.31 -2.30
C GLY A 243 -6.04 -12.89 -3.73
N THR A 244 -7.32 -12.97 -4.08
CA THR A 244 -7.78 -12.63 -5.45
C THR A 244 -8.91 -11.61 -5.48
N TRP A 245 -9.06 -10.93 -6.63
CA TRP A 245 -10.24 -10.10 -6.94
C TRP A 245 -11.56 -10.87 -6.96
N GLY A 246 -11.51 -12.20 -6.89
CA GLY A 246 -12.69 -13.07 -6.85
C GLY A 246 -13.27 -13.27 -5.45
N TRP A 247 -12.85 -12.47 -4.46
CA TRP A 247 -13.23 -12.62 -3.05
C TRP A 247 -12.87 -14.00 -2.48
N ARG A 248 -11.72 -14.54 -2.91
CA ARG A 248 -11.21 -15.84 -2.48
C ARG A 248 -9.77 -15.70 -2.03
N VAL A 249 -9.38 -16.61 -1.14
CA VAL A 249 -7.99 -16.87 -0.79
C VAL A 249 -7.69 -18.32 -1.18
N GLY A 250 -6.70 -18.51 -2.04
CA GLY A 250 -6.13 -19.83 -2.30
C GLY A 250 -5.08 -20.13 -1.25
N VAL A 251 -5.08 -21.35 -0.70
CA VAL A 251 -4.04 -21.83 0.23
C VAL A 251 -3.49 -23.16 -0.28
N TRP A 252 -2.18 -23.22 -0.47
CA TRP A 252 -1.48 -24.42 -0.93
C TRP A 252 -0.61 -24.98 0.17
N ASN A 253 -0.63 -26.31 0.30
CA ASN A 253 0.35 -27.05 1.08
C ASN A 253 1.58 -27.30 0.21
N LEU A 254 2.73 -26.76 0.61
CA LEU A 254 3.98 -26.85 -0.14
C LEU A 254 4.72 -28.18 0.05
N ASP A 255 4.38 -28.95 1.08
CA ASP A 255 4.83 -30.34 1.24
C ASP A 255 4.07 -31.29 0.32
N LYS A 256 2.90 -30.86 -0.17
CA LYS A 256 1.95 -31.68 -0.93
C LYS A 256 1.38 -30.93 -2.13
N LYS A 257 2.27 -30.51 -3.03
CA LYS A 257 1.97 -29.62 -4.16
C LYS A 257 0.97 -30.19 -5.19
N ASP A 258 0.75 -31.50 -5.18
CA ASP A 258 -0.18 -32.19 -6.09
C ASP A 258 -1.60 -32.32 -5.50
N GLU A 259 -1.78 -32.04 -4.21
CA GLU A 259 -3.11 -32.02 -3.59
C GLU A 259 -3.88 -30.74 -3.98
N PRO A 260 -5.21 -30.80 -4.12
CA PRO A 260 -6.00 -29.60 -4.35
C PRO A 260 -5.80 -28.59 -3.20
N PRO A 261 -5.96 -27.28 -3.47
CA PRO A 261 -5.85 -26.25 -2.44
C PRO A 261 -6.73 -26.57 -1.23
N ILE A 262 -6.25 -26.24 -0.03
CA ILE A 262 -6.97 -26.50 1.22
C ILE A 262 -8.29 -25.72 1.18
N SER A 263 -9.41 -26.42 1.06
CA SER A 263 -10.73 -25.79 1.16
C SER A 263 -11.08 -25.59 2.62
N ILE A 264 -10.98 -24.37 3.12
CA ILE A 264 -11.53 -24.01 4.43
C ILE A 264 -13.03 -23.74 4.20
N PRO A 265 -13.96 -24.47 4.84
CA PRO A 265 -15.38 -24.16 4.73
C PRO A 265 -15.62 -22.73 5.25
N LEU A 266 -16.23 -21.89 4.41
CA LEU A 266 -16.71 -20.57 4.82
C LEU A 266 -17.78 -20.78 5.90
N ILE A 267 -17.43 -20.50 7.15
CA ILE A 267 -18.41 -20.38 8.22
C ILE A 267 -19.07 -19.01 8.02
N PHE A 268 -20.30 -18.99 7.53
CA PHE A 268 -21.15 -17.81 7.45
C PHE A 268 -21.91 -17.61 8.77
#